data_AF-A0A2V8YEY0-F1
#
_entry.id   AF-A0A2V8YEY0-F1
#
_cell.length_a   1.000
_cell.length_b   1.000
_cell.length_c   1.000
_cell.angle_alpha   90.00
_cell.angle_beta   90.00
_cell.angle_gamma   90.00
#
_symmetry.space_group_name_H-M   'P 1'
#
loop_
_entity.id
_entity.type
_entity.pdbx_description
1 polymer ?
#
loop_
_entity_poly.entity_id
_entity_poly.type
_entity_poly.pdbx_seq_one_letter_code
_entity_poly.pdbx_strand_id
1 'polypeptide(L)'
;MLGSASPELVRVSSESLAGRVAFVDMSGFGLHEVGAKAMRRLWLRGGFPRSFLARSEKESAAWRRDFIRTFLERDLRTFGIDVSPRALRRLWTMLAHYHGQVWNASEIGRSLGEAHTTIRRHADVLVGALVVRELRPWFENLGKREIKSPKLYVRDSGVLHSLLGTESFDALESHPKLGASWEGFVIEQILSLTGIRDGYYWGTQAGAELDLLLTVKGKRVGFEVKYADAPRMTRSMRIALDDLELSPLYVVYPGRDPRSGRSAGGDRIGA
;
A
#
# COMPACT_ATOMS: atom_id res chain seq x y z
N MET A 1 -16.05 17.43 -2.04
CA MET A 1 -15.32 17.36 -3.30
C MET A 1 -14.08 16.52 -3.04
N LEU A 2 -14.01 15.34 -3.64
CA LEU A 2 -12.83 14.48 -3.54
C LEU A 2 -11.81 14.97 -4.57
N GLY A 3 -10.56 15.09 -4.16
CA GLY A 3 -9.43 15.29 -5.05
C GLY A 3 -9.00 13.95 -5.65
N SER A 4 -9.69 13.50 -6.68
CA SER A 4 -9.19 12.55 -7.67
C SER A 4 -10.26 12.37 -8.76
N ALA A 5 -10.04 13.04 -9.89
CA ALA A 5 -10.85 13.04 -11.11
C ALA A 5 -12.35 13.37 -10.92
N SER A 6 -12.78 14.57 -11.34
CA SER A 6 -14.20 14.73 -11.68
C SER A 6 -14.50 13.79 -12.85
N PRO A 7 -15.46 12.86 -12.75
CA PRO A 7 -15.88 12.00 -13.89
C PRO A 7 -16.28 12.82 -15.13
N GLU A 8 -16.60 14.11 -14.92
CA GLU A 8 -16.88 15.08 -15.95
C GLU A 8 -15.64 15.35 -16.85
N LEU A 9 -14.42 15.39 -16.31
CA LEU A 9 -13.20 15.67 -17.08
C LEU A 9 -12.84 14.56 -18.08
N VAL A 10 -13.20 13.30 -17.78
CA VAL A 10 -13.05 12.17 -18.72
C VAL A 10 -14.16 12.17 -19.77
N ARG A 11 -15.30 12.79 -19.47
CA ARG A 11 -16.44 12.92 -20.38
C ARG A 11 -16.37 14.14 -21.31
N VAL A 12 -15.52 15.13 -21.04
CA VAL A 12 -15.33 16.30 -21.91
C VAL A 12 -14.17 16.08 -22.89
N SER A 13 -14.38 15.20 -23.88
CA SER A 13 -14.00 15.43 -25.29
C SER A 13 -14.31 14.20 -26.13
N SER A 14 -14.96 14.40 -27.27
CA SER A 14 -15.03 13.40 -28.36
C SER A 14 -13.66 13.13 -29.01
N GLU A 15 -12.62 13.86 -28.60
CA GLU A 15 -11.25 13.72 -29.06
C GLU A 15 -10.34 13.09 -27.99
N SER A 16 -9.27 12.43 -28.44
CA SER A 16 -8.23 11.90 -27.56
C SER A 16 -7.50 13.04 -26.84
N LEU A 17 -7.38 12.93 -25.51
CA LEU A 17 -6.58 13.83 -24.67
C LEU A 17 -5.09 13.46 -24.66
N ALA A 18 -4.68 12.42 -25.41
CA ALA A 18 -3.30 11.97 -25.46
C ALA A 18 -2.34 13.11 -25.84
N GLY A 19 -1.30 13.32 -25.03
CA GLY A 19 -0.31 14.38 -25.22
C GLY A 19 -0.79 15.81 -24.89
N ARG A 20 -2.07 16.01 -24.55
CA ARG A 20 -2.66 17.33 -24.24
C ARG A 20 -3.08 17.51 -22.79
N VAL A 21 -3.01 16.45 -21.99
CA VAL A 21 -3.32 16.49 -20.56
C VAL A 21 -2.19 15.88 -19.75
N ALA A 22 -1.97 16.45 -18.56
CA ALA A 22 -1.10 15.88 -17.55
C ALA A 22 -1.95 15.26 -16.44
N PHE A 23 -1.62 14.03 -16.04
CA PHE A 23 -2.26 13.36 -14.93
C PHE A 23 -1.40 13.49 -13.68
N VAL A 24 -1.95 14.18 -12.68
CA VAL A 24 -1.35 14.28 -11.34
C VAL A 24 -2.12 13.38 -10.41
N ASP A 25 -1.43 12.38 -9.86
CA ASP A 25 -2.01 11.50 -8.85
C ASP A 25 -2.00 12.23 -7.51
N MET A 26 -3.18 12.46 -6.94
CA MET A 26 -3.32 13.04 -5.62
C MET A 26 -3.65 11.93 -4.62
N SER A 27 -2.81 11.78 -3.59
CA SER A 27 -3.11 10.93 -2.45
C SER A 27 -4.02 11.66 -1.45
N GLY A 28 -4.56 10.92 -0.47
CA GLY A 28 -5.06 11.53 0.75
C GLY A 28 -3.92 12.16 1.57
N PHE A 29 -4.25 12.64 2.78
CA PHE A 29 -3.28 13.23 3.68
C PHE A 29 -2.07 12.33 3.91
N GLY A 30 -0.88 12.91 3.78
CA GLY A 30 0.39 12.31 4.15
C GLY A 30 0.93 12.84 5.48
N LEU A 31 1.87 12.11 6.09
CA LEU A 31 2.60 12.54 7.28
C LEU A 31 3.33 13.87 7.09
N HIS A 32 3.74 14.18 5.85
CA HIS A 32 4.38 15.45 5.50
C HIS A 32 3.41 16.65 5.60
N GLU A 33 2.09 16.43 5.54
CA GLU A 33 1.06 17.46 5.68
C GLU A 33 0.54 17.56 7.12
N VAL A 34 0.31 16.42 7.78
CA VAL A 34 -0.32 16.38 9.12
C VAL A 34 0.68 16.32 10.29
N GLY A 35 1.95 16.07 9.97
CA GLY A 35 3.05 15.94 10.94
C GLY A 35 3.10 14.59 11.66
N ALA A 36 4.30 14.22 12.11
CA ALA A 36 4.57 12.94 12.78
C ALA A 36 3.72 12.71 14.05
N LYS A 37 3.32 13.78 14.76
CA LYS A 37 2.45 13.68 15.95
C LYS A 37 1.07 13.09 15.61
N ALA A 38 0.61 13.25 14.37
CA ALA A 38 -0.67 12.71 13.91
C ALA A 38 -0.56 11.29 13.33
N MET A 39 0.62 10.65 13.35
CA MET A 39 0.87 9.35 12.72
C MET A 39 -0.11 8.26 13.15
N ARG A 40 -0.32 8.05 14.46
CA ARG A 40 -1.28 7.03 14.94
C ARG A 40 -2.69 7.28 14.43
N ARG A 41 -3.11 8.56 14.39
CA ARG A 41 -4.44 8.95 13.87
C ARG A 41 -4.52 8.70 12.37
N LEU A 42 -3.51 9.12 11.60
CA LEU A 42 -3.47 8.95 10.16
C LEU A 42 -3.45 7.47 9.78
N TRP A 43 -2.65 6.67 10.46
CA TRP A 43 -2.57 5.23 10.22
C TRP A 43 -3.91 4.54 10.53
N LEU A 44 -4.53 4.82 11.68
CA LEU A 44 -5.82 4.22 12.04
C LEU A 44 -6.95 4.66 11.09
N ARG A 45 -7.01 5.96 10.77
CA ARG A 45 -8.15 6.57 10.06
C ARG A 45 -7.99 6.66 8.55
N GLY A 46 -6.79 6.47 8.02
CA GLY A 46 -6.48 6.70 6.61
C GLY A 46 -6.33 8.18 6.25
N GLY A 47 -5.93 8.43 5.01
CA GLY A 47 -5.63 9.75 4.46
C GLY A 47 -6.85 10.50 3.92
N PHE A 48 -8.02 9.88 3.79
CA PHE A 48 -9.21 10.60 3.33
C PHE A 48 -9.58 11.75 4.28
N PRO A 49 -9.69 13.01 3.80
CA PRO A 49 -9.85 14.17 4.68
C PRO A 49 -11.02 14.07 5.65
N ARG A 50 -12.19 13.61 5.18
CA ARG A 50 -13.38 13.43 6.03
C ARG A 50 -13.21 12.33 7.09
N SER A 51 -12.48 11.27 6.77
CA SER A 51 -12.15 10.21 7.74
C SER A 51 -11.16 10.73 8.79
N PHE A 52 -10.07 11.34 8.35
CA PHE A 52 -9.00 11.82 9.21
C PHE A 52 -9.48 12.90 10.19
N LEU A 53 -10.23 13.89 9.68
CA LEU A 53 -10.72 15.06 10.42
C LEU A 53 -11.98 14.79 11.26
N ALA A 54 -12.54 13.58 11.22
CA ALA A 54 -13.72 13.22 12.00
C ALA A 54 -13.50 13.47 13.51
N ARG A 55 -14.58 13.81 14.23
CA ARG A 55 -14.50 14.20 15.65
C ARG A 55 -14.25 13.01 16.58
N SER A 56 -14.55 11.79 16.12
CA SER A 56 -14.38 10.55 16.88
C SER A 56 -13.99 9.37 15.97
N GLU A 57 -13.45 8.30 16.56
CA GLU A 57 -13.18 7.05 15.81
C GLU A 57 -14.46 6.44 15.23
N LYS A 58 -15.58 6.52 15.96
CA LYS A 58 -16.89 6.03 15.49
C LYS A 58 -17.37 6.76 14.24
N GLU A 59 -17.25 8.08 14.22
CA GLU A 59 -17.62 8.90 13.05
C GLU A 59 -16.68 8.63 11.87
N SER A 60 -15.38 8.53 12.15
CA SER A 60 -14.36 8.19 11.16
C SER A 60 -14.65 6.83 10.51
N ALA A 61 -14.91 5.80 11.31
CA ALA A 61 -15.23 4.47 10.84
C ALA A 61 -16.56 4.40 10.08
N ALA A 62 -17.59 5.10 10.55
CA ALA A 62 -18.87 5.21 9.83
C ALA A 62 -18.67 5.81 8.43
N TRP A 63 -17.91 6.90 8.33
CA TRP A 63 -17.59 7.52 7.05
C TRP A 63 -16.86 6.55 6.10
N ARG A 64 -15.88 5.79 6.60
CA ARG A 64 -15.14 4.81 5.77
C ARG A 64 -16.01 3.66 5.29
N ARG A 65 -16.92 3.14 6.13
CA ARG A 65 -17.89 2.11 5.71
C ARG A 65 -18.83 2.64 4.63
N ASP A 66 -19.29 3.88 4.78
CA ASP A 66 -20.11 4.54 3.78
C ASP A 66 -19.36 4.75 2.47
N PHE A 67 -18.10 5.21 2.54
CA PHE A 67 -17.23 5.35 1.38
C PHE A 67 -17.07 4.02 0.63
N ILE A 68 -16.72 2.92 1.32
CA ILE A 68 -16.57 1.60 0.68
C ILE A 68 -17.87 1.19 -0.03
N ARG A 69 -19.03 1.40 0.59
CA ARG A 69 -20.33 1.07 0.01
C ARG A 69 -20.61 1.93 -1.23
N THR A 70 -20.54 3.25 -1.11
CA THR A 70 -20.89 4.16 -2.21
C THR A 70 -19.93 4.06 -3.38
N PHE A 71 -18.63 3.87 -3.10
CA PHE A 71 -17.61 3.68 -4.13
C PHE A 71 -17.90 2.46 -5.00
N LEU A 72 -18.21 1.32 -4.37
CA LEU A 72 -18.50 0.07 -5.09
C LEU A 72 -19.86 0.11 -5.81
N GLU A 73 -20.88 0.74 -5.23
CA GLU A 73 -22.23 0.75 -5.78
C GLU A 73 -22.45 1.82 -6.85
N ARG A 74 -21.76 2.96 -6.74
CA ARG A 74 -22.00 4.15 -7.57
C ARG A 74 -20.77 4.53 -8.39
N ASP A 75 -19.65 4.84 -7.74
CA ASP A 75 -18.51 5.48 -8.39
C ASP A 75 -17.90 4.58 -9.49
N LEU A 76 -17.69 3.29 -9.21
CA LEU A 76 -17.16 2.36 -10.21
C LEU A 76 -18.07 2.21 -11.43
N ARG A 77 -19.40 2.23 -11.25
CA ARG A 77 -20.34 2.21 -12.37
C ARG A 77 -20.23 3.48 -13.22
N THR A 78 -20.01 4.63 -12.60
CA THR A 78 -19.76 5.90 -13.31
C THR A 78 -18.50 5.84 -14.16
N PHE A 79 -17.50 5.04 -13.77
CA PHE A 79 -16.30 4.77 -14.56
C PHE A 79 -16.48 3.71 -15.66
N GLY A 80 -17.72 3.26 -15.92
CA GLY A 80 -18.01 2.25 -16.95
C GLY A 80 -17.65 0.82 -16.56
N ILE A 81 -17.40 0.57 -15.27
CA ILE A 81 -17.02 -0.75 -14.77
C ILE A 81 -18.29 -1.51 -14.41
N ASP A 82 -18.66 -2.46 -15.27
CA ASP A 82 -19.83 -3.33 -15.04
C ASP A 82 -19.43 -4.64 -14.35
N VAL A 83 -19.12 -4.53 -13.06
CA VAL A 83 -18.86 -5.66 -12.17
C VAL A 83 -19.82 -5.57 -10.99
N SER A 84 -20.31 -6.72 -10.50
CA SER A 84 -21.16 -6.78 -9.32
C SER A 84 -20.48 -6.12 -8.11
N PRO A 85 -21.10 -5.08 -7.49
CA PRO A 85 -20.57 -4.45 -6.28
C PRO A 85 -20.34 -5.46 -5.14
N ARG A 86 -21.19 -6.49 -5.06
CA ARG A 86 -21.05 -7.57 -4.08
C ARG A 86 -19.82 -8.43 -4.33
N ALA A 87 -19.52 -8.75 -5.59
CA ALA A 87 -18.32 -9.51 -5.95
C ALA A 87 -17.05 -8.71 -5.63
N LEU A 88 -17.02 -7.43 -6.02
CA LEU A 88 -15.90 -6.53 -5.69
C LEU A 88 -15.74 -6.33 -4.18
N ARG A 89 -16.84 -6.22 -3.42
CA ARG A 89 -16.77 -6.13 -1.96
C ARG A 89 -16.14 -7.37 -1.35
N ARG A 90 -16.58 -8.56 -1.77
CA ARG A 90 -16.01 -9.84 -1.30
C ARG A 90 -14.52 -9.92 -1.63
N LEU A 91 -14.15 -9.58 -2.87
CA LEU A 91 -12.75 -9.57 -3.29
C LEU A 91 -11.94 -8.58 -2.46
N TRP A 92 -12.38 -7.32 -2.32
CA TRP A 92 -11.63 -6.30 -1.60
C TRP A 92 -11.45 -6.64 -0.11
N THR A 93 -12.46 -7.24 0.53
CA THR A 93 -12.31 -7.80 1.87
C THR A 93 -11.28 -8.94 1.90
N MET A 94 -11.29 -9.86 0.93
CA MET A 94 -10.23 -10.88 0.84
C MET A 94 -8.84 -10.26 0.63
N LEU A 95 -8.72 -9.23 -0.22
CA LEU A 95 -7.46 -8.49 -0.41
C LEU A 95 -6.94 -7.87 0.88
N ALA A 96 -7.84 -7.35 1.73
CA ALA A 96 -7.47 -6.84 3.05
C ALA A 96 -6.83 -7.92 3.93
N HIS A 97 -7.31 -9.18 3.85
CA HIS A 97 -6.69 -10.30 4.56
C HIS A 97 -5.36 -10.76 3.91
N TYR A 98 -5.20 -10.62 2.60
CA TYR A 98 -3.94 -10.89 1.87
C TYR A 98 -2.98 -9.68 1.83
N HIS A 99 -3.30 -8.58 2.50
CA HIS A 99 -2.52 -7.34 2.46
C HIS A 99 -1.04 -7.60 2.80
N GLY A 100 -0.13 -7.14 1.94
CA GLY A 100 1.32 -7.32 2.08
C GLY A 100 1.85 -8.72 1.74
N GLN A 101 1.00 -9.63 1.26
CA GLN A 101 1.39 -10.98 0.89
C GLN A 101 1.53 -11.14 -0.62
N VAL A 102 2.33 -12.14 -1.03
CA VAL A 102 2.48 -12.53 -2.43
C VAL A 102 1.13 -12.99 -2.97
N TRP A 103 0.71 -12.37 -4.07
CA TRP A 103 -0.60 -12.56 -4.67
C TRP A 103 -0.77 -13.94 -5.31
N ASN A 104 -1.86 -14.62 -4.97
CA ASN A 104 -2.27 -15.87 -5.60
C ASN A 104 -3.75 -15.85 -6.00
N ALA A 105 -4.01 -15.47 -7.26
CA ALA A 105 -5.37 -15.38 -7.81
C ALA A 105 -6.12 -16.72 -7.80
N SER A 106 -5.42 -17.85 -7.90
CA SER A 106 -6.05 -19.17 -7.89
C SER A 106 -6.56 -19.56 -6.50
N GLU A 107 -5.82 -19.19 -5.46
CA GLU A 107 -6.21 -19.41 -4.07
C GLU A 107 -7.47 -18.61 -3.72
N ILE A 108 -7.48 -17.33 -4.08
CA ILE A 108 -8.62 -16.44 -3.84
C ILE A 108 -9.83 -16.83 -4.70
N GLY A 109 -9.60 -17.23 -5.95
CA GLY A 109 -10.65 -17.75 -6.82
C GLY A 109 -11.36 -18.95 -6.20
N ARG A 110 -10.60 -19.89 -5.62
CA ARG A 110 -11.16 -21.04 -4.90
C ARG A 110 -12.00 -20.61 -3.70
N SER A 111 -11.54 -19.64 -2.90
CA SER A 111 -12.29 -19.13 -1.74
C SER A 111 -13.56 -18.38 -2.14
N LEU A 112 -13.57 -17.73 -3.31
CA LEU A 112 -14.70 -16.93 -3.78
C LEU A 112 -15.68 -17.69 -4.70
N GLY A 113 -15.28 -18.87 -5.19
CA GLY A 113 -16.03 -19.66 -6.16
C GLY A 113 -15.95 -19.08 -7.58
N GLU A 114 -14.85 -18.39 -7.91
CA GLU A 114 -14.67 -17.68 -9.17
C GLU A 114 -13.37 -18.11 -9.87
N ALA A 115 -13.33 -18.05 -11.20
CA ALA A 115 -12.13 -18.37 -11.97
C ALA A 115 -10.99 -17.37 -11.69
N HIS A 116 -9.75 -17.84 -11.71
CA HIS A 116 -8.57 -17.00 -11.43
C HIS A 116 -8.45 -15.79 -12.39
N THR A 117 -8.90 -15.93 -13.64
CA THR A 117 -8.94 -14.82 -14.62
C THR A 117 -9.95 -13.75 -14.23
N THR A 118 -11.12 -14.14 -13.72
CA THR A 118 -12.13 -13.22 -13.20
C THR A 118 -11.60 -12.47 -11.98
N ILE A 119 -10.93 -13.18 -11.06
CA ILE A 119 -10.29 -12.56 -9.89
C ILE A 119 -9.24 -11.54 -10.29
N ARG A 120 -8.38 -11.86 -11.28
CA ARG A 120 -7.41 -10.87 -11.82
C ARG A 120 -8.12 -9.65 -12.39
N ARG A 121 -9.11 -9.83 -13.26
CA ARG A 121 -9.88 -8.70 -13.84
C ARG A 121 -10.50 -7.81 -12.76
N HIS A 122 -11.06 -8.40 -11.71
CA HIS A 122 -11.64 -7.66 -10.59
C HIS A 122 -10.56 -6.96 -9.75
N ALA A 123 -9.39 -7.55 -9.57
CA ALA A 123 -8.26 -6.89 -8.91
C ALA A 123 -7.73 -5.72 -9.76
N ASP A 124 -7.61 -5.90 -11.08
CA ASP A 124 -7.20 -4.85 -12.02
C ASP A 124 -8.13 -3.64 -11.97
N VAL A 125 -9.45 -3.87 -11.79
CA VAL A 125 -10.43 -2.81 -11.53
C VAL A 125 -10.09 -2.01 -10.27
N LEU A 126 -9.78 -2.68 -9.15
CA LEU A 126 -9.45 -2.00 -7.89
C LEU A 126 -8.09 -1.30 -7.95
N VAL A 127 -7.13 -1.85 -8.70
CA VAL A 127 -5.83 -1.23 -8.98
C VAL A 127 -5.99 0.01 -9.86
N GLY A 128 -6.75 -0.11 -10.95
CA GLY A 128 -7.04 1.00 -11.87
C GLY A 128 -7.85 2.12 -11.21
N ALA A 129 -8.69 1.78 -10.23
CA ALA A 129 -9.41 2.77 -9.41
C ALA A 129 -8.56 3.33 -8.25
N LEU A 130 -7.28 3.00 -8.17
CA LEU A 130 -6.30 3.52 -7.21
C LEU A 130 -6.67 3.24 -5.74
N VAL A 131 -7.46 2.20 -5.47
CA VAL A 131 -7.80 1.77 -4.10
C VAL A 131 -7.00 0.55 -3.64
N VAL A 132 -6.37 -0.15 -4.60
CA VAL A 132 -5.40 -1.22 -4.38
C VAL A 132 -4.11 -0.87 -5.10
N ARG A 133 -2.96 -1.19 -4.49
CA ARG A 133 -1.64 -1.12 -5.11
C ARG A 133 -1.17 -2.53 -5.43
N GLU A 134 -0.69 -2.71 -6.65
CA GLU A 134 0.14 -3.83 -7.04
C GLU A 134 1.61 -3.41 -6.92
N LEU A 135 2.35 -4.08 -6.03
CA LEU A 135 3.80 -3.89 -5.88
C LEU A 135 4.51 -5.05 -6.57
N ARG A 136 5.20 -4.76 -7.67
CA ARG A 136 5.85 -5.78 -8.50
C ARG A 136 7.18 -6.20 -7.90
N PRO A 137 7.61 -7.45 -8.10
CA PRO A 137 8.96 -7.85 -7.73
C PRO A 137 9.98 -7.17 -8.64
N TRP A 138 11.11 -6.77 -8.06
CA TRP A 138 12.33 -6.47 -8.79
C TRP A 138 12.99 -7.79 -9.21
N PHE A 139 13.55 -7.81 -10.41
CA PHE A 139 14.31 -8.94 -10.92
C PHE A 139 15.75 -8.53 -11.11
N GLU A 140 16.67 -9.34 -10.59
CA GLU A 140 18.10 -9.17 -10.76
C GLU A 140 18.73 -10.46 -11.29
N ASN A 141 19.64 -10.34 -12.26
CA ASN A 141 20.25 -11.51 -12.89
C ASN A 141 21.38 -12.10 -12.04
N LEU A 142 21.02 -12.61 -10.85
CA LEU A 142 21.94 -13.08 -9.81
C LEU A 142 22.14 -14.60 -9.82
N GLY A 143 21.60 -15.32 -10.80
CA GLY A 143 21.55 -16.79 -10.80
C GLY A 143 20.70 -17.40 -9.68
N LYS A 144 19.98 -16.57 -8.90
CA LYS A 144 19.06 -16.99 -7.84
C LYS A 144 17.64 -17.12 -8.38
N ARG A 145 16.83 -17.98 -7.75
CA ARG A 145 15.40 -18.09 -8.07
C ARG A 145 14.63 -17.01 -7.33
N GLU A 146 14.09 -16.05 -8.07
CA GLU A 146 13.32 -14.92 -7.55
C GLU A 146 11.81 -15.19 -7.56
N ILE A 147 11.08 -14.52 -6.67
CA ILE A 147 9.62 -14.52 -6.65
C ILE A 147 9.11 -13.63 -7.78
N LYS A 148 8.18 -14.16 -8.60
CA LYS A 148 7.67 -13.46 -9.79
C LYS A 148 6.29 -12.85 -9.64
N SER A 149 5.55 -13.24 -8.60
CA SER A 149 4.20 -12.73 -8.34
C SER A 149 4.27 -11.37 -7.63
N PRO A 150 3.33 -10.45 -7.86
CA PRO A 150 3.29 -9.18 -7.12
C PRO A 150 2.81 -9.38 -5.67
N LYS A 151 3.04 -8.37 -4.82
CA LYS A 151 2.30 -8.19 -3.55
C LYS A 151 1.14 -7.20 -3.79
N LEU A 152 0.01 -7.40 -3.09
CA LEU A 152 -1.11 -6.46 -3.15
C LEU A 152 -1.30 -5.73 -1.80
N TYR A 153 -1.63 -4.45 -1.88
CA TYR A 153 -1.91 -3.59 -0.73
C TYR A 153 -3.21 -2.82 -0.94
N VAL A 154 -4.04 -2.75 0.08
CA VAL A 154 -5.12 -1.75 0.12
C VAL A 154 -4.47 -0.40 0.44
N ARG A 155 -4.63 0.59 -0.44
CA ARG A 155 -3.80 1.80 -0.41
C ARG A 155 -4.06 2.70 0.81
N ASP A 156 -5.33 2.85 1.18
CA ASP A 156 -5.69 3.63 2.37
C ASP A 156 -5.78 2.72 3.60
N SER A 157 -4.95 2.98 4.61
CA SER A 157 -4.91 2.16 5.84
C SER A 157 -6.23 2.21 6.62
N GLY A 158 -6.95 3.33 6.58
CA GLY A 158 -8.28 3.42 7.17
C GLY A 158 -9.27 2.48 6.48
N VAL A 159 -9.25 2.44 5.15
CA VAL A 159 -10.07 1.52 4.37
C VAL A 159 -9.70 0.06 4.63
N LEU A 160 -8.40 -0.25 4.70
CA LEU A 160 -7.90 -1.55 5.14
C LEU A 160 -8.52 -1.95 6.49
N HIS A 161 -8.40 -1.07 7.49
CA HIS A 161 -8.90 -1.32 8.83
C HIS A 161 -10.43 -1.52 8.85
N SER A 162 -11.18 -0.72 8.08
CA SER A 162 -12.63 -0.91 7.93
C SER A 162 -13.01 -2.23 7.24
N LEU A 163 -12.20 -2.73 6.31
CA LEU A 163 -12.42 -4.05 5.67
C LEU A 163 -12.08 -5.21 6.61
N LEU A 164 -11.12 -5.03 7.52
CA LEU A 164 -10.74 -5.99 8.57
C LEU A 164 -11.65 -5.94 9.80
N GLY A 165 -12.54 -4.95 9.91
CA GLY A 165 -13.35 -4.74 11.11
C GLY A 165 -12.58 -4.18 12.31
N THR A 166 -11.45 -3.51 12.06
CA THR A 166 -10.59 -2.89 13.08
C THR A 166 -10.88 -1.39 13.14
N GLU A 167 -11.49 -0.91 14.23
CA GLU A 167 -11.97 0.49 14.30
C GLU A 167 -11.42 1.28 15.50
N SER A 168 -10.58 0.65 16.32
CA SER A 168 -9.85 1.30 17.41
C SER A 168 -8.36 0.96 17.33
N PHE A 169 -7.53 1.78 17.97
CA PHE A 169 -6.08 1.52 17.99
C PHE A 169 -5.75 0.26 18.79
N ASP A 170 -6.43 0.02 19.92
CA ASP A 170 -6.21 -1.19 20.74
C ASP A 170 -6.56 -2.47 19.97
N ALA A 171 -7.62 -2.44 19.15
CA ALA A 171 -7.97 -3.53 18.25
C ALA A 171 -6.91 -3.72 17.15
N LEU A 172 -6.32 -2.62 16.67
CA LEU A 172 -5.24 -2.68 15.68
C LEU A 172 -3.97 -3.30 16.28
N GLU A 173 -3.54 -2.85 17.46
CA GLU A 173 -2.34 -3.36 18.14
C GLU A 173 -2.42 -4.85 18.48
N SER A 174 -3.62 -5.38 18.69
CA SER A 174 -3.84 -6.81 18.92
C SER A 174 -4.11 -7.61 17.63
N HIS A 175 -4.22 -6.94 16.48
CA HIS A 175 -4.59 -7.59 15.23
C HIS A 175 -3.42 -8.38 14.63
N PRO A 176 -3.61 -9.62 14.16
CA PRO A 176 -2.53 -10.42 13.54
C PRO A 176 -1.89 -9.79 12.30
N LYS A 177 -2.56 -8.81 11.69
CA LYS A 177 -2.09 -8.06 10.51
C LYS A 177 -1.44 -6.70 10.85
N LEU A 178 -1.16 -6.41 12.11
CA LEU A 178 -0.55 -5.15 12.54
C LEU A 178 0.70 -4.79 11.73
N GLY A 179 1.66 -5.73 11.62
CA GLY A 179 2.90 -5.53 10.87
C GLY A 179 2.67 -5.26 9.39
N ALA A 180 1.80 -6.04 8.74
CA ALA A 180 1.46 -5.86 7.33
C ALA A 180 0.71 -4.52 7.08
N SER A 181 -0.18 -4.12 7.98
CA SER A 181 -0.85 -2.81 7.92
C SER A 181 0.15 -1.66 8.04
N TRP A 182 1.12 -1.79 8.95
CA TRP A 182 2.19 -0.81 9.11
C TRP A 182 3.07 -0.71 7.87
N GLU A 183 3.46 -1.86 7.30
CA GLU A 183 4.21 -1.97 6.05
C GLU A 183 3.51 -1.23 4.90
N GLY A 184 2.24 -1.56 4.63
CA GLY A 184 1.47 -0.91 3.58
C GLY A 184 1.28 0.60 3.80
N PHE A 185 1.03 1.01 5.04
CA PHE A 185 0.95 2.43 5.40
C PHE A 185 2.27 3.16 5.08
N VAL A 186 3.41 2.64 5.55
CA VAL A 186 4.74 3.23 5.31
C VAL A 186 5.07 3.29 3.83
N ILE A 187 4.81 2.22 3.06
CA ILE A 187 5.03 2.20 1.61
C ILE A 187 4.27 3.33 0.92
N GLU A 188 2.98 3.52 1.24
CA GLU A 188 2.20 4.62 0.65
C GLU A 188 2.70 6.00 1.08
N GLN A 189 3.18 6.16 2.31
CA GLN A 189 3.79 7.42 2.76
C GLN A 189 5.07 7.74 1.97
N ILE A 190 5.96 6.75 1.77
CA ILE A 190 7.21 6.92 1.02
C ILE A 190 6.92 7.26 -0.44
N LEU A 191 6.00 6.53 -1.08
CA LEU A 191 5.65 6.75 -2.48
C LEU A 191 4.99 8.12 -2.69
N SER A 192 4.09 8.53 -1.79
CA SER A 192 3.47 9.86 -1.80
C SER A 192 4.53 10.97 -1.63
N LEU A 193 5.44 10.83 -0.67
CA LEU A 193 6.49 11.82 -0.40
C LEU A 193 7.48 11.97 -1.56
N THR A 194 7.86 10.86 -2.20
CA THR A 194 8.86 10.86 -3.27
C THR A 194 8.28 11.21 -4.63
N GLY A 195 6.96 11.03 -4.81
CA GLY A 195 6.30 11.13 -6.12
C GLY A 195 6.71 10.02 -7.09
N ILE A 196 7.47 9.01 -6.64
CA ILE A 196 7.88 7.88 -7.46
C ILE A 196 6.69 6.93 -7.61
N ARG A 197 6.34 6.63 -8.85
CA ARG A 197 5.24 5.70 -9.16
C ARG A 197 5.68 4.24 -9.13
N ASP A 198 6.90 3.98 -9.62
CA ASP A 198 7.46 2.65 -9.77
C ASP A 198 8.23 2.26 -8.51
N GLY A 199 7.50 1.67 -7.56
CA GLY A 199 8.07 0.94 -6.44
C GLY A 199 8.07 -0.56 -6.70
N TYR A 200 9.10 -1.24 -6.19
CA TYR A 200 9.23 -2.69 -6.28
C TYR A 200 9.45 -3.27 -4.90
N TYR A 201 9.13 -4.54 -4.70
CA TYR A 201 9.70 -5.31 -3.58
C TYR A 201 10.72 -6.29 -4.14
N TRP A 202 11.54 -6.92 -3.30
CA TRP A 202 12.41 -8.00 -3.76
C TRP A 202 12.26 -9.22 -2.86
N GLY A 203 12.37 -10.40 -3.45
CA GLY A 203 12.17 -11.65 -2.74
C GLY A 203 12.76 -12.84 -3.49
N THR A 204 13.46 -13.71 -2.76
CA THR A 204 14.07 -14.94 -3.27
C THR A 204 13.33 -16.17 -2.74
N GLN A 205 13.36 -17.26 -3.50
CA GLN A 205 12.84 -18.55 -3.01
C GLN A 205 13.60 -19.09 -1.79
N ALA A 206 14.80 -18.57 -1.53
CA ALA A 206 15.61 -18.89 -0.35
C ALA A 206 15.21 -18.08 0.91
N GLY A 207 14.23 -17.17 0.80
CA GLY A 207 13.65 -16.44 1.94
C GLY A 207 14.30 -15.09 2.25
N ALA A 208 15.26 -14.62 1.44
CA ALA A 208 15.69 -13.21 1.52
C ALA A 208 14.64 -12.31 0.86
N GLU A 209 14.29 -11.20 1.51
CA GLU A 209 13.30 -10.24 1.04
C GLU A 209 13.71 -8.80 1.38
N LEU A 210 13.14 -7.85 0.64
CA LEU A 210 13.19 -6.40 0.86
C LEU A 210 11.79 -5.84 0.59
N ASP A 211 11.25 -5.06 1.52
CA ASP A 211 9.86 -4.59 1.45
C ASP A 211 9.60 -3.57 0.34
N LEU A 212 10.53 -2.61 0.15
CA LEU A 212 10.43 -1.61 -0.90
C LEU A 212 11.82 -1.24 -1.47
N LEU A 213 11.89 -1.16 -2.79
CA LEU A 213 13.02 -0.72 -3.59
C LEU A 213 12.54 0.42 -4.49
N LEU A 214 13.26 1.54 -4.45
CA LEU A 214 13.05 2.69 -5.33
C LEU A 214 14.34 3.03 -6.08
N THR A 215 14.19 3.60 -7.28
CA THR A 215 15.31 4.24 -7.99
C THR A 215 15.21 5.75 -7.83
N VAL A 216 16.13 6.34 -7.06
CA VAL A 216 16.19 7.78 -6.80
C VAL A 216 17.44 8.35 -7.46
N LYS A 217 17.27 9.19 -8.48
CA LYS A 217 18.39 9.82 -9.23
C LYS A 217 19.42 8.79 -9.72
N GLY A 218 18.95 7.66 -10.24
CA GLY A 218 19.78 6.56 -10.74
C GLY A 218 20.40 5.67 -9.66
N LYS A 219 20.12 5.91 -8.37
CA LYS A 219 20.58 5.06 -7.27
C LYS A 219 19.45 4.20 -6.73
N ARG A 220 19.76 2.94 -6.43
CA ARG A 220 18.84 2.01 -5.76
C ARG A 220 18.80 2.31 -4.27
N VAL A 221 17.61 2.52 -3.76
CA VAL A 221 17.33 2.81 -2.35
C VAL A 221 16.39 1.73 -1.83
N GLY A 222 16.83 1.00 -0.81
CA GLY A 222 16.01 -0.01 -0.15
C GLY A 222 15.36 0.53 1.12
N PHE A 223 14.17 0.01 1.43
CA PHE A 223 13.47 0.23 2.67
C PHE A 223 12.96 -1.11 3.20
N GLU A 224 13.30 -1.39 4.45
CA GLU A 224 12.67 -2.44 5.25
C GLU A 224 11.71 -1.79 6.24
N VAL A 225 10.50 -2.34 6.38
CA VAL A 225 9.52 -1.85 7.33
C VAL A 225 9.36 -2.84 8.48
N LYS A 226 9.52 -2.35 9.72
CA LYS A 226 9.37 -3.16 10.93
C LYS A 226 8.47 -2.45 11.92
N TYR A 227 7.44 -3.15 12.40
CA TYR A 227 6.69 -2.70 13.57
C TYR A 227 7.36 -3.26 14.84
N ALA A 228 8.46 -2.64 15.26
CA ALA A 228 9.22 -3.01 16.47
C ALA A 228 9.96 -1.78 17.03
N ASP A 229 10.26 -1.76 18.33
CA ASP A 229 10.87 -0.59 18.99
C ASP A 229 12.36 -0.39 18.68
N ALA A 230 13.07 -1.43 18.25
CA ALA A 230 14.50 -1.38 17.92
C ALA A 230 14.88 -2.50 16.93
N PRO A 231 14.60 -2.33 15.62
CA PRO A 231 14.95 -3.34 14.64
C PRO A 231 16.47 -3.44 14.47
N ARG A 232 16.97 -4.67 14.32
CA ARG A 232 18.39 -4.96 14.06
C ARG A 232 18.58 -5.38 12.61
N MET A 233 19.81 -5.19 12.12
CA MET A 233 20.21 -5.71 10.81
C MET A 233 19.98 -7.22 10.73
N THR A 234 19.17 -7.66 9.77
CA THR A 234 18.86 -9.08 9.54
C THR A 234 19.77 -9.68 8.46
N ARG A 235 19.74 -11.01 8.32
CA ARG A 235 20.43 -11.68 7.20
C ARG A 235 19.84 -11.27 5.85
N SER A 236 18.52 -11.17 5.74
CA SER A 236 17.82 -10.76 4.51
C SER A 236 18.25 -9.36 4.07
N MET A 237 18.35 -8.42 5.01
CA MET A 237 18.82 -7.05 4.73
C MET A 237 20.24 -7.01 4.18
N ARG A 238 21.18 -7.79 4.74
CA ARG A 238 22.56 -7.87 4.23
C ARG A 238 22.60 -8.44 2.82
N ILE A 239 21.84 -9.52 2.60
CA ILE A 239 21.74 -10.12 1.27
C ILE A 239 21.17 -9.08 0.28
N ALA A 240 20.11 -8.35 0.65
CA ALA A 240 19.53 -7.32 -0.21
C ALA A 240 20.50 -6.16 -0.50
N LEU A 241 21.27 -5.70 0.50
CA LEU A 241 22.32 -4.68 0.32
C LEU A 241 23.33 -5.11 -0.76
N ASP A 242 23.83 -6.34 -0.65
CA ASP A 242 24.86 -6.88 -1.54
C ASP A 242 24.29 -7.21 -2.93
N ASP A 243 23.22 -8.00 -2.98
CA ASP A 243 22.62 -8.52 -4.22
C ASP A 243 22.01 -7.43 -5.10
N LEU A 244 21.44 -6.38 -4.49
CA LEU A 244 20.77 -5.31 -5.21
C LEU A 244 21.65 -4.07 -5.37
N GLU A 245 22.89 -4.09 -4.86
CA GLU A 245 23.83 -2.96 -4.87
C GLU A 245 23.18 -1.67 -4.33
N LEU A 246 22.50 -1.79 -3.19
CA LEU A 246 21.75 -0.68 -2.62
C LEU A 246 22.69 0.43 -2.15
N SER A 247 22.38 1.69 -2.50
CA SER A 247 23.19 2.83 -2.07
C SER A 247 22.93 3.18 -0.60
N PRO A 248 21.67 3.32 -0.17
CA PRO A 248 21.32 3.10 1.23
C PRO A 248 20.17 2.09 1.40
N LEU A 249 20.18 1.39 2.55
CA LEU A 249 19.04 0.64 3.07
C LEU A 249 18.53 1.34 4.34
N TYR A 250 17.28 1.78 4.32
CA TYR A 250 16.59 2.35 5.48
C TYR A 250 15.77 1.29 6.19
N VAL A 251 15.69 1.38 7.53
CA VAL A 251 14.79 0.55 8.32
C VAL A 251 13.78 1.46 9.01
N VAL A 252 12.52 1.36 8.60
CA VAL A 252 11.43 2.24 9.05
C VAL A 252 10.60 1.56 10.12
N TYR A 253 10.44 2.21 11.27
CA TYR A 253 9.73 1.66 12.43
C TYR A 253 9.06 2.77 13.26
N PRO A 254 8.02 2.46 14.06
CA PRO A 254 7.19 3.47 14.74
C PRO A 254 7.86 4.13 15.98
N GLY A 255 9.17 3.95 16.16
CA GLY A 255 9.90 4.36 17.37
C GLY A 255 10.13 5.86 17.50
N ARG A 256 10.36 6.31 18.74
CA ARG A 256 10.56 7.73 19.07
C ARG A 256 12.03 8.18 19.07
N ASP A 257 12.99 7.25 19.00
CA ASP A 257 14.41 7.57 19.07
C ASP A 257 15.13 7.26 17.75
N PRO A 258 15.53 8.27 16.96
CA PRO A 258 16.32 8.07 15.75
C PRO A 258 17.69 7.41 16.01
N ARG A 259 18.14 7.27 17.26
CA ARG A 259 19.45 6.69 17.63
C ARG A 259 19.42 5.20 17.98
N SER A 260 18.25 4.58 18.15
CA SER A 260 18.17 3.17 18.55
C SER A 260 18.55 2.17 17.43
N GLY A 261 18.76 2.66 16.21
CA GLY A 261 19.22 1.87 15.05
C GLY A 261 20.73 1.77 14.86
N ARG A 262 21.60 2.28 15.74
CA ARG A 262 23.06 2.16 15.51
C ARG A 262 23.53 0.72 15.75
N SER A 263 23.76 -0.03 14.67
CA SER A 263 24.55 -1.28 14.75
C SER A 263 26.04 -0.91 14.91
N ALA A 264 26.80 -1.73 15.64
CA ALA A 264 28.19 -1.48 16.03
C ALA A 264 29.22 -1.46 14.88
N GLY A 265 28.78 -1.37 13.62
CA GLY A 265 29.65 -1.18 12.46
C GLY A 265 28.98 -0.28 11.44
N GLY A 266 29.44 0.98 11.35
CA GLY A 266 29.44 1.86 10.16
C GLY A 266 28.13 2.26 9.46
N ASP A 267 27.13 1.40 9.39
CA ASP A 267 25.99 1.56 8.48
C ASP A 267 24.88 2.38 9.14
N ARG A 268 24.55 3.51 8.51
CA ARG A 268 23.53 4.43 9.00
C ARG A 268 22.14 3.82 8.82
N ILE A 269 21.58 3.30 9.89
CA ILE A 269 20.14 3.06 10.01
C ILE A 269 19.48 4.44 10.22
N GLY A 270 18.87 4.98 9.17
CA GLY A 270 18.08 6.22 9.24
C GLY A 270 16.63 5.91 9.60
N ALA A 271 16.09 6.66 10.56
CA ALA A 271 14.65 6.74 10.85
C ALA A 271 13.94 7.66 9.86
#